data_AF-A0A932L8M5-F1
#
_entry.id   AF-A0A932L8M5-F1
#
_cell.length_a   1.000
_cell.length_b   1.000
_cell.length_c   1.000
_cell.angle_alpha   90.00
_cell.angle_beta   90.00
_cell.angle_gamma   90.00
#
_symmetry.space_group_name_H-M   'P 1'
#
loop_
_entity.id
_entity.type
_entity.pdbx_description
1 polymer ?
#
loop_
_entity_poly.entity_id
_entity_poly.type
_entity_poly.pdbx_seq_one_letter_code
_entity_poly.pdbx_strand_id
1 'polypeptide(L)'
;MNHAIVSASVAVYARVSSERQAQAHTIASQLAALRERVAHDQFEWNESRCFVDDGVSGSTLLRPALERLRDAAYAGLFDRLYVLAPDRLARKHAHLMVIIEELQGCGVELVFLNRAIGDSAEDQLLLQVQGVVAEYERAKIQERSRRGKRHAAQRGRVFSTAPYGYRYVPATADTSARFEIVPDEARVVEQIFAWVARERCSMRELCRRLEKQGFRTRTGRSAWEPATIAGVLKNPAYCGRAAFGKTRMGERRPRLRPQRGRPEVPRRPAVSHARPREEWIEVPVPAIVSPECFEAVAEQLHENRQRCRARRDGAGQLLQGLVVCQSCGYACYGQSSRRVARTSSRRVRLARPYGYYRCIGKDRRRNDGQRICHNPSVPLEALEAAVWQDVRALLADPARVQAEYQRRLAEDGQPSQQARPQLSARPLGHVSSCPRRSRSRPWDVSRQFSDRRLGQKFEWPDLNGQTWFRQRNSSEGTHTRPNCEFRFWSAGT
;
A
#
# COMPACT_ATOMS: atom_id res chain seq x y z
N MET A 1 -35.64 -45.47 -13.64
CA MET A 1 -35.22 -44.11 -13.28
C MET A 1 -35.74 -43.83 -11.88
N ASN A 2 -34.91 -44.08 -10.86
CA ASN A 2 -35.29 -43.87 -9.46
C ASN A 2 -35.01 -42.41 -9.09
N HIS A 3 -36.05 -41.57 -9.10
CA HIS A 3 -36.01 -40.35 -8.31
C HIS A 3 -36.13 -40.77 -6.84
N ALA A 4 -34.99 -40.86 -6.15
CA ALA A 4 -34.99 -40.92 -4.69
C ALA A 4 -35.73 -39.68 -4.18
N ILE A 5 -36.88 -39.88 -3.54
CA ILE A 5 -37.57 -38.85 -2.78
C ILE A 5 -36.63 -38.51 -1.62
N VAL A 6 -35.80 -37.47 -1.80
CA VAL A 6 -35.08 -36.86 -0.69
C VAL A 6 -36.17 -36.18 0.14
N SER A 7 -36.49 -36.75 1.30
CA SER A 7 -37.45 -36.21 2.25
C SER A 7 -36.91 -34.89 2.79
N ALA A 8 -37.20 -33.77 2.11
CA ALA A 8 -36.78 -32.45 2.56
C ALA A 8 -37.55 -32.08 3.83
N SER A 9 -36.83 -31.59 4.82
CA SER A 9 -37.36 -31.28 6.14
C SER A 9 -37.83 -29.83 6.22
N VAL A 10 -39.05 -29.60 6.69
CA VAL A 10 -39.70 -28.27 6.64
C VAL A 10 -39.79 -27.61 8.02
N ALA A 11 -39.71 -26.28 8.02
CA ALA A 11 -39.96 -25.42 9.17
C ALA A 11 -40.94 -24.31 8.79
N VAL A 12 -41.57 -23.69 9.80
CA VAL A 12 -42.59 -22.66 9.61
C VAL A 12 -42.33 -21.50 10.57
N TYR A 13 -42.48 -20.27 10.08
CA TYR A 13 -42.38 -19.06 10.90
C TYR A 13 -43.66 -18.22 10.83
N ALA A 14 -44.21 -17.89 12.01
CA ALA A 14 -45.39 -17.04 12.16
C ALA A 14 -45.16 -15.93 13.19
N ARG A 15 -45.74 -14.74 12.94
CA ARG A 15 -45.58 -13.58 13.82
C ARG A 15 -46.81 -12.68 13.86
N VAL A 16 -47.16 -12.22 15.06
CA VAL A 16 -48.12 -11.13 15.31
C VAL A 16 -47.52 -10.12 16.29
N SER A 17 -47.78 -8.83 16.08
CA SER A 17 -47.45 -7.77 17.04
C SER A 17 -48.71 -7.40 17.81
N SER A 18 -48.59 -7.04 19.09
CA SER A 18 -49.70 -6.67 19.99
C SER A 18 -50.70 -5.68 19.37
N GLU A 19 -50.23 -4.62 18.71
CA GLU A 19 -51.08 -3.62 18.03
C GLU A 19 -51.94 -4.18 16.87
N ARG A 20 -51.55 -5.32 16.29
CA ARG A 20 -52.26 -5.95 15.15
C ARG A 20 -53.21 -7.07 15.56
N GLN A 21 -53.28 -7.46 16.84
CA GLN A 21 -54.27 -8.44 17.31
C GLN A 21 -55.71 -7.95 17.09
N ALA A 22 -55.94 -6.63 17.03
CA ALA A 22 -57.24 -6.02 16.72
C ALA A 22 -57.64 -6.10 15.23
N GLN A 23 -56.71 -6.38 14.31
CA GLN A 23 -56.93 -6.45 12.87
C GLN A 23 -56.66 -7.87 12.34
N ALA A 24 -57.62 -8.76 12.59
CA ALA A 24 -58.04 -9.90 11.75
C ALA A 24 -57.04 -11.01 11.33
N HIS A 25 -55.78 -11.06 11.78
CA HIS A 25 -54.87 -12.20 11.46
C HIS A 25 -54.19 -12.75 12.70
N THR A 26 -54.91 -13.58 13.44
CA THR A 26 -54.40 -14.33 14.59
C THR A 26 -53.27 -15.27 14.15
N ILE A 27 -52.39 -15.65 15.09
CA ILE A 27 -51.32 -16.62 14.82
C ILE A 27 -51.92 -17.94 14.30
N ALA A 28 -53.07 -18.35 14.85
CA ALA A 28 -53.78 -19.55 14.43
C ALA A 28 -54.17 -19.54 12.94
N SER A 29 -54.67 -18.41 12.42
CA SER A 29 -55.02 -18.31 10.99
C SER A 29 -53.79 -18.37 10.08
N GLN A 30 -52.65 -17.82 10.53
CA GLN A 30 -51.39 -17.91 9.78
C GLN A 30 -50.88 -19.35 9.73
N LEU A 31 -50.89 -20.04 10.87
CA LEU A 31 -50.45 -21.43 10.96
C LEU A 31 -51.36 -22.36 10.15
N ALA A 32 -52.69 -22.12 10.13
CA ALA A 32 -53.61 -22.89 9.30
C ALA A 32 -53.28 -22.77 7.80
N ALA A 33 -53.11 -21.55 7.30
CA ALA A 33 -52.73 -21.31 5.90
C ALA A 33 -51.37 -21.92 5.53
N LEU A 34 -50.39 -21.83 6.45
CA LEU A 34 -49.08 -22.44 6.27
C LEU A 34 -49.17 -23.97 6.27
N ARG A 35 -50.01 -24.55 7.11
CA ARG A 35 -50.23 -26.00 7.18
C ARG A 35 -50.88 -26.53 5.91
N GLU A 36 -51.87 -25.83 5.38
CA GLU A 36 -52.47 -26.15 4.08
C GLU A 36 -51.44 -26.09 2.95
N ARG A 37 -50.58 -25.06 2.92
CA ARG A 37 -49.54 -24.95 1.90
C ARG A 37 -48.49 -26.06 2.00
N VAL A 38 -48.03 -26.38 3.21
CA VAL A 38 -47.07 -27.46 3.46
C VAL A 38 -47.64 -28.81 3.00
N ALA A 39 -48.91 -29.08 3.31
CA ALA A 39 -49.60 -30.28 2.85
C ALA A 39 -49.77 -30.32 1.33
N HIS A 40 -50.11 -29.19 0.71
CA HIS A 40 -50.21 -29.06 -0.75
C HIS A 40 -48.88 -29.35 -1.46
N ASP A 41 -47.77 -28.86 -0.90
CA ASP A 41 -46.43 -29.11 -1.40
C ASP A 41 -45.90 -30.53 -1.05
N GLN A 42 -46.75 -31.39 -0.47
CA GLN A 42 -46.48 -32.80 -0.14
C GLN A 42 -45.39 -33.01 0.93
N PHE A 43 -45.26 -32.09 1.88
CA PHE A 43 -44.36 -32.22 3.03
C PHE A 43 -45.10 -32.52 4.33
N GLU A 44 -44.42 -33.20 5.27
CA GLU A 44 -44.95 -33.48 6.59
C GLU A 44 -44.85 -32.27 7.53
N TRP A 45 -45.94 -31.97 8.23
CA TRP A 45 -45.96 -30.92 9.25
C TRP A 45 -45.29 -31.42 10.54
N ASN A 46 -44.39 -30.61 11.11
CA ASN A 46 -43.73 -30.91 12.37
C ASN A 46 -43.87 -29.75 13.37
N GLU A 47 -44.64 -29.98 14.43
CA GLU A 47 -44.88 -29.01 15.51
C GLU A 47 -43.57 -28.52 16.18
N SER A 48 -42.55 -29.39 16.29
CA SER A 48 -41.26 -29.02 16.91
C SER A 48 -40.44 -28.02 16.07
N ARG A 49 -40.79 -27.83 14.79
CA ARG A 49 -40.16 -26.88 13.85
C ARG A 49 -41.06 -25.69 13.51
N CYS A 50 -42.03 -25.41 14.39
CA CYS A 50 -42.88 -24.24 14.31
C CYS A 50 -42.32 -23.12 15.20
N PHE A 51 -41.88 -22.04 14.57
CA PHE A 51 -41.29 -20.89 15.24
C PHE A 51 -42.30 -19.74 15.27
N VAL A 52 -42.78 -19.41 16.47
CA VAL A 52 -43.86 -18.45 16.66
C VAL A 52 -43.43 -17.32 17.58
N ASP A 53 -43.46 -16.09 17.08
CA ASP A 53 -43.28 -14.87 17.87
C ASP A 53 -44.63 -14.17 18.08
N ASP A 54 -45.15 -14.22 19.31
CA ASP A 54 -46.38 -13.51 19.71
C ASP A 54 -46.05 -12.23 20.47
N GLY A 55 -46.73 -11.12 20.14
CA GLY A 55 -46.53 -9.82 20.76
C GLY A 55 -45.22 -9.11 20.38
N VAL A 56 -44.40 -9.64 19.47
CA VAL A 56 -43.07 -9.09 19.15
C VAL A 56 -43.06 -8.29 17.83
N SER A 57 -42.43 -7.11 17.86
CA SER A 57 -42.32 -6.24 16.68
C SER A 57 -41.36 -6.81 15.62
N GLY A 58 -41.78 -6.76 14.35
CA GLY A 58 -40.93 -7.11 13.20
C GLY A 58 -39.91 -6.04 12.80
N SER A 59 -39.77 -4.95 13.58
CA SER A 59 -38.79 -3.89 13.34
C SER A 59 -37.39 -4.18 13.91
N THR A 60 -37.23 -5.29 14.64
CA THR A 60 -36.00 -5.77 15.28
C THR A 60 -35.62 -7.19 14.80
N LEU A 61 -34.33 -7.53 14.85
CA LEU A 61 -33.83 -8.89 14.60
C LEU A 61 -33.78 -9.74 15.88
N LEU A 62 -33.73 -9.11 17.05
CA LEU A 62 -33.70 -9.79 18.35
C LEU A 62 -35.11 -10.26 18.72
N ARG A 63 -35.42 -11.52 18.42
CA ARG A 63 -36.72 -12.12 18.69
C ARG A 63 -36.54 -13.58 19.12
N PRO A 64 -37.19 -14.04 20.20
CA PRO A 64 -36.94 -15.37 20.73
C PRO A 64 -37.17 -16.51 19.74
N ALA A 65 -38.24 -16.48 18.94
CA ALA A 65 -38.50 -17.57 17.98
C ALA A 65 -37.68 -17.44 16.70
N LEU A 66 -37.38 -16.21 16.25
CA LEU A 66 -36.46 -16.00 15.12
C LEU A 66 -35.03 -16.44 15.45
N GLU A 67 -34.55 -16.20 16.68
CA GLU A 67 -33.22 -16.65 17.10
C GLU A 67 -33.14 -18.17 17.08
N ARG A 68 -34.13 -18.87 17.65
CA ARG A 68 -34.21 -20.34 17.58
C ARG A 68 -34.30 -20.87 16.15
N LEU A 69 -35.02 -20.18 15.26
CA LEU A 69 -35.09 -20.52 13.85
C LEU A 69 -33.70 -20.43 13.19
N ARG A 70 -32.96 -19.34 13.45
CA ARG A 70 -31.62 -19.12 12.89
C ARG A 70 -30.61 -20.14 13.42
N ASP A 71 -30.68 -20.47 14.71
CA ASP A 71 -29.85 -21.52 15.30
C ASP A 71 -30.17 -22.90 14.70
N ALA A 72 -31.45 -23.21 14.50
CA ALA A 72 -31.89 -24.46 13.87
C ALA A 72 -31.48 -24.56 12.38
N ALA A 73 -31.52 -23.44 11.64
CA ALA A 73 -31.03 -23.37 10.28
C ALA A 73 -29.51 -23.60 10.22
N TYR A 74 -28.75 -22.95 11.12
CA TYR A 74 -27.31 -23.12 11.21
C TYR A 74 -26.91 -24.57 11.56
N ALA A 75 -27.71 -25.23 12.40
CA ALA A 75 -27.54 -26.64 12.75
C ALA A 75 -28.03 -27.61 11.65
N GLY A 76 -28.57 -27.11 10.53
CA GLY A 76 -29.06 -27.94 9.41
C GLY A 76 -30.27 -28.79 9.76
N LEU A 77 -31.14 -28.32 10.68
CA LEU A 77 -32.29 -29.09 11.16
C LEU A 77 -33.50 -29.07 10.23
N PHE A 78 -33.48 -28.23 9.20
CA PHE A 78 -34.50 -28.13 8.15
C PHE A 78 -33.90 -27.59 6.85
N ASP A 79 -34.51 -27.95 5.72
CA ASP A 79 -34.08 -27.59 4.36
C ASP A 79 -34.96 -26.50 3.74
N ARG A 80 -36.20 -26.33 4.24
CA ARG A 80 -37.15 -25.36 3.70
C ARG A 80 -37.94 -24.63 4.78
N LEU A 81 -38.09 -23.32 4.64
CA LEU A 81 -38.85 -22.47 5.54
C LEU A 81 -40.07 -21.84 4.84
N TYR A 82 -41.25 -22.10 5.41
CA TYR A 82 -42.50 -21.49 4.98
C TYR A 82 -42.86 -20.28 5.82
N VAL A 83 -43.18 -19.17 5.15
CA VAL A 83 -43.63 -17.92 5.78
C VAL A 83 -44.81 -17.36 4.99
N LEU A 84 -45.82 -16.84 5.70
CA LEU A 84 -47.02 -16.34 5.02
C LEU A 84 -46.71 -15.18 4.06
N ALA A 85 -45.94 -14.19 4.52
CA ALA A 85 -45.56 -13.02 3.75
C ALA A 85 -44.23 -12.43 4.26
N PRO A 86 -43.50 -11.67 3.43
CA PRO A 86 -42.22 -11.07 3.81
C PRO A 86 -42.27 -10.18 5.06
N ASP A 87 -43.38 -9.47 5.29
CA ASP A 87 -43.56 -8.58 6.44
C ASP A 87 -43.71 -9.34 7.79
N ARG A 88 -44.01 -10.63 7.73
CA ARG A 88 -44.00 -11.52 8.88
C ARG A 88 -42.58 -11.80 9.33
N LEU A 89 -41.67 -12.04 8.37
CA LEU A 89 -40.26 -12.24 8.65
C LEU A 89 -39.55 -10.95 9.08
N ALA A 90 -39.82 -9.81 8.44
CA ALA A 90 -39.36 -8.50 8.92
C ALA A 90 -40.18 -7.32 8.35
N ARG A 91 -40.48 -6.31 9.18
CA ARG A 91 -41.11 -5.04 8.73
C ARG A 91 -40.14 -4.13 7.99
N LYS A 92 -38.84 -4.22 8.31
CA LYS A 92 -37.78 -3.46 7.65
C LYS A 92 -37.15 -4.33 6.57
N HIS A 93 -37.12 -3.83 5.34
CA HIS A 93 -36.59 -4.58 4.20
C HIS A 93 -35.11 -4.98 4.38
N ALA A 94 -34.27 -4.14 4.99
CA ALA A 94 -32.88 -4.49 5.30
C ALA A 94 -32.76 -5.73 6.21
N HIS A 95 -33.63 -5.85 7.21
CA HIS A 95 -33.65 -7.02 8.10
C HIS A 95 -34.15 -8.28 7.38
N LEU A 96 -35.09 -8.12 6.44
CA LEU A 96 -35.56 -9.22 5.61
C LEU A 96 -34.38 -9.83 4.84
N MET A 97 -33.61 -9.00 4.12
CA MET A 97 -32.48 -9.48 3.30
C MET A 97 -31.41 -10.22 4.12
N VAL A 98 -31.04 -9.69 5.29
CA VAL A 98 -30.09 -10.37 6.20
C VAL A 98 -30.56 -11.78 6.54
N ILE A 99 -31.86 -11.93 6.88
CA ILE A 99 -32.41 -13.25 7.22
C ILE A 99 -32.43 -14.19 5.99
N ILE A 100 -32.73 -13.67 4.80
CA ILE A 100 -32.72 -14.48 3.57
C ILE A 100 -31.30 -14.98 3.26
N GLU A 101 -30.30 -14.10 3.27
CA GLU A 101 -28.90 -14.47 3.01
C GLU A 101 -28.38 -15.51 4.02
N GLU A 102 -28.70 -15.33 5.31
CA GLU A 102 -28.30 -16.27 6.36
C GLU A 102 -28.90 -17.66 6.16
N LEU A 103 -30.21 -17.74 5.86
CA LEU A 103 -30.91 -19.00 5.63
C LEU A 103 -30.43 -19.69 4.34
N GLN A 104 -30.31 -18.96 3.24
CA GLN A 104 -29.77 -19.50 1.99
C GLN A 104 -28.31 -19.95 2.12
N GLY A 105 -27.50 -19.21 2.88
CA GLY A 105 -26.13 -19.61 3.21
C GLY A 105 -26.05 -20.90 4.02
N CYS A 106 -27.10 -21.24 4.78
CA CYS A 106 -27.26 -22.52 5.46
C CYS A 106 -27.90 -23.62 4.58
N GLY A 107 -28.18 -23.33 3.30
CA GLY A 107 -28.84 -24.27 2.38
C GLY A 107 -30.36 -24.33 2.53
N VAL A 108 -30.98 -23.41 3.28
CA VAL A 108 -32.43 -23.35 3.48
C VAL A 108 -33.11 -22.62 2.33
N GLU A 109 -34.08 -23.29 1.70
CA GLU A 109 -34.99 -22.68 0.73
C GLU A 109 -36.12 -21.91 1.41
N LEU A 110 -36.39 -20.69 0.96
CA LEU A 110 -37.40 -19.82 1.57
C LEU A 110 -38.64 -19.73 0.67
N VAL A 111 -39.82 -20.06 1.22
CA VAL A 111 -41.09 -20.06 0.50
C VAL A 111 -42.07 -19.07 1.12
N PHE A 112 -42.51 -18.09 0.33
CA PHE A 112 -43.57 -17.17 0.70
C PHE A 112 -44.89 -17.55 0.03
N LEU A 113 -45.98 -17.63 0.80
CA LEU A 113 -47.30 -17.98 0.25
C LEU A 113 -47.84 -16.90 -0.72
N ASN A 114 -47.52 -15.64 -0.47
CA ASN A 114 -48.10 -14.51 -1.22
C ASN A 114 -47.22 -13.98 -2.38
N ARG A 115 -46.05 -14.55 -2.70
CA ARG A 115 -45.22 -14.08 -3.83
C ARG A 115 -44.08 -15.05 -4.23
N ALA A 116 -43.82 -15.19 -5.54
CA ALA A 116 -42.60 -15.80 -6.09
C ALA A 116 -41.54 -14.72 -6.39
N ILE A 117 -40.25 -15.07 -6.28
CA ILE A 117 -39.09 -14.17 -6.50
C ILE A 117 -38.43 -14.59 -7.83
N GLY A 118 -38.29 -13.71 -8.85
CA GLY A 118 -37.62 -14.07 -10.11
C GLY A 118 -37.66 -13.04 -11.28
N ASP A 119 -36.46 -12.68 -11.77
CA ASP A 119 -35.99 -12.03 -13.03
C ASP A 119 -36.70 -10.78 -13.62
N SER A 120 -37.54 -10.09 -12.85
CA SER A 120 -38.21 -8.88 -13.36
C SER A 120 -37.34 -7.60 -13.25
N ALA A 121 -37.77 -6.50 -13.88
CA ALA A 121 -37.09 -5.20 -13.74
C ALA A 121 -37.02 -4.74 -12.27
N GLU A 122 -37.98 -5.16 -11.47
CA GLU A 122 -38.02 -4.99 -10.02
C GLU A 122 -36.90 -5.77 -9.31
N ASP A 123 -36.51 -6.95 -9.79
CA ASP A 123 -35.41 -7.74 -9.22
C ASP A 123 -34.03 -7.14 -9.57
N GLN A 124 -33.87 -6.55 -10.76
CA GLN A 124 -32.67 -5.77 -11.09
C GLN A 124 -32.56 -4.49 -10.25
N LEU A 125 -33.67 -3.77 -10.05
CA LEU A 125 -33.72 -2.63 -9.14
C LEU A 125 -33.40 -3.07 -7.71
N LEU A 126 -33.89 -4.23 -7.28
CA LEU A 126 -33.60 -4.80 -5.97
C LEU A 126 -32.11 -5.07 -5.78
N LEU A 127 -31.43 -5.67 -6.76
CA LEU A 127 -29.97 -5.89 -6.72
C LEU A 127 -29.19 -4.58 -6.59
N GLN A 128 -29.60 -3.53 -7.31
CA GLN A 128 -28.98 -2.21 -7.21
C GLN A 128 -29.19 -1.58 -5.82
N VAL A 129 -30.42 -1.65 -5.30
CA VAL A 129 -30.75 -1.18 -3.95
C VAL A 129 -29.97 -1.96 -2.88
N GLN A 130 -29.84 -3.29 -3.02
CA GLN A 130 -29.01 -4.12 -2.15
C GLN A 130 -27.56 -3.68 -2.16
N GLY A 131 -26.99 -3.42 -3.35
CA GLY A 131 -25.64 -2.88 -3.48
C GLY A 131 -25.45 -1.58 -2.69
N VAL A 132 -26.36 -0.62 -2.87
CA VAL A 132 -26.34 0.67 -2.16
C VAL A 132 -26.50 0.51 -0.65
N VAL A 133 -27.42 -0.36 -0.20
CA VAL A 133 -27.62 -0.63 1.24
C VAL A 133 -26.39 -1.29 1.84
N ALA A 134 -25.79 -2.27 1.16
CA ALA A 134 -24.57 -2.96 1.62
C ALA A 134 -23.36 -2.01 1.67
N GLU A 135 -23.23 -1.07 0.73
CA GLU A 135 -22.22 -0.01 0.80
C GLU A 135 -22.46 0.94 1.96
N TYR A 136 -23.72 1.37 2.16
CA TYR A 136 -24.11 2.25 3.27
C TYR A 136 -23.84 1.59 4.63
N GLU A 137 -24.22 0.32 4.82
CA GLU A 137 -23.94 -0.41 6.05
C GLU A 137 -22.45 -0.58 6.30
N ARG A 138 -21.67 -0.93 5.26
CA ARG A 138 -20.20 -0.99 5.36
C ARG A 138 -19.62 0.36 5.78
N ALA A 139 -20.07 1.46 5.19
CA ALA A 139 -19.64 2.80 5.57
C ALA A 139 -20.02 3.12 7.03
N LYS A 140 -21.24 2.75 7.46
CA LYS A 140 -21.73 2.96 8.83
C LYS A 140 -20.99 2.12 9.87
N ILE A 141 -20.69 0.85 9.57
CA ILE A 141 -19.88 -0.03 10.43
C ILE A 141 -18.46 0.54 10.56
N GLN A 142 -17.86 1.00 9.45
CA GLN A 142 -16.55 1.65 9.48
C GLN A 142 -16.55 2.93 10.31
N GLU A 143 -17.58 3.77 10.15
CA GLU A 143 -17.75 5.02 10.89
C GLU A 143 -17.94 4.77 12.40
N ARG A 144 -18.85 3.87 12.78
CA ARG A 144 -19.04 3.42 14.17
C ARG A 144 -17.77 2.81 14.75
N SER A 145 -17.09 1.94 14.01
CA SER A 145 -15.82 1.32 14.44
C SER A 145 -14.72 2.36 14.64
N ARG A 146 -14.63 3.35 13.74
CA ARG A 146 -13.67 4.47 13.85
C ARG A 146 -13.95 5.32 15.08
N ARG A 147 -15.22 5.68 15.31
CA ARG A 147 -15.66 6.43 16.49
C ARG A 147 -15.40 5.65 17.78
N GLY A 148 -15.75 4.36 17.81
CA GLY A 148 -15.51 3.48 18.95
C GLY A 148 -14.02 3.34 19.29
N LYS A 149 -13.16 3.12 18.28
CA LYS A 149 -11.69 3.07 18.46
C LYS A 149 -11.14 4.41 18.95
N ARG A 150 -11.60 5.53 18.39
CA ARG A 150 -11.19 6.88 18.82
C ARG A 150 -11.55 7.13 20.29
N HIS A 151 -12.79 6.83 20.68
CA HIS A 151 -13.28 6.98 22.05
C HIS A 151 -12.54 6.08 23.04
N ALA A 152 -12.29 4.83 22.65
CA ALA A 152 -11.51 3.89 23.46
C ALA A 152 -10.04 4.33 23.61
N ALA A 153 -9.44 4.91 22.58
CA ALA A 153 -8.08 5.46 22.67
C ALA A 153 -8.03 6.65 23.64
N GLN A 154 -9.03 7.55 23.59
CA GLN A 154 -9.16 8.66 24.55
C GLN A 154 -9.32 8.17 26.00
N ARG A 155 -9.90 6.97 26.20
CA ARG A 155 -10.00 6.28 27.50
C ARG A 155 -8.79 5.40 27.84
N GLY A 156 -7.66 5.57 27.16
CA GLY A 156 -6.41 4.90 27.51
C GLY A 156 -6.19 3.52 26.87
N ARG A 157 -7.05 3.06 25.95
CA ARG A 157 -6.86 1.76 25.28
C ARG A 157 -5.81 1.87 24.17
N VAL A 158 -4.81 1.00 24.19
CA VAL A 158 -3.83 0.90 23.10
C VAL A 158 -4.31 -0.03 21.97
N PHE A 159 -4.04 0.35 20.73
CA PHE A 159 -4.47 -0.37 19.52
C PHE A 159 -3.33 -0.89 18.64
N SER A 160 -2.11 -0.39 18.83
CA SER A 160 -0.97 -0.81 18.02
C SER A 160 -0.29 -2.03 18.61
N THR A 161 0.37 -2.81 17.76
CA THR A 161 1.35 -3.80 18.21
C THR A 161 2.34 -3.16 19.18
N ALA A 162 2.63 -3.83 20.29
CA ALA A 162 3.59 -3.33 21.27
C ALA A 162 4.95 -3.11 20.59
N PRO A 163 5.63 -1.97 20.80
CA PRO A 163 6.98 -1.75 20.29
C PRO A 163 8.01 -2.59 21.06
N TYR A 164 9.25 -2.69 20.56
CA TYR A 164 10.34 -3.39 21.26
C TYR A 164 10.57 -2.75 22.64
N GLY A 165 10.76 -3.53 23.70
CA GLY A 165 10.75 -3.03 25.09
C GLY A 165 9.40 -3.22 25.80
N TYR A 166 8.34 -3.56 25.06
CA TYR A 166 6.99 -3.75 25.61
C TYR A 166 6.33 -5.04 25.10
N ARG A 167 5.46 -5.62 25.93
CA ARG A 167 4.48 -6.63 25.52
C ARG A 167 3.07 -6.03 25.47
N TYR A 168 2.26 -6.54 24.55
CA TYR A 168 0.84 -6.20 24.45
C TYR A 168 0.06 -7.07 25.42
N VAL A 169 -0.70 -6.45 26.33
CA VAL A 169 -1.63 -7.14 27.21
C VAL A 169 -3.04 -6.88 26.67
N PRO A 170 -3.78 -7.93 26.25
CA PRO A 170 -5.14 -7.77 25.74
C PRO A 170 -6.08 -7.23 26.82
N ALA A 171 -7.18 -6.62 26.39
CA ALA A 171 -8.21 -6.15 27.32
C ALA A 171 -8.88 -7.33 28.02
N THR A 172 -9.18 -7.19 29.30
CA THR A 172 -10.03 -8.10 30.07
C THR A 172 -11.39 -7.45 30.36
N ALA A 173 -12.28 -8.13 31.08
CA ALA A 173 -13.56 -7.54 31.49
C ALA A 173 -13.36 -6.22 32.27
N ASP A 174 -12.31 -6.17 33.09
CA ASP A 174 -12.06 -5.05 34.01
C ASP A 174 -10.95 -4.10 33.56
N THR A 175 -10.13 -4.48 32.56
CA THR A 175 -8.96 -3.68 32.16
C THR A 175 -8.90 -3.42 30.66
N SER A 176 -8.51 -2.20 30.29
CA SER A 176 -8.22 -1.87 28.90
C SER A 176 -6.94 -2.54 28.43
N ALA A 177 -6.86 -2.79 27.13
CA ALA A 177 -5.61 -3.25 26.53
C ALA A 177 -4.51 -2.21 26.77
N ARG A 178 -3.34 -2.69 27.19
CA ARG A 178 -2.21 -1.85 27.65
C ARG A 178 -0.87 -2.40 27.20
N PHE A 179 0.18 -1.60 27.39
CA PHE A 179 1.56 -2.05 27.26
C PHE A 179 2.15 -2.32 28.64
N GLU A 180 2.93 -3.39 28.72
CA GLU A 180 3.71 -3.77 29.89
C GLU A 180 5.18 -3.83 29.50
N ILE A 181 6.06 -3.32 30.36
CA ILE A 181 7.50 -3.25 30.10
C ILE A 181 8.09 -4.66 30.17
N VAL A 182 8.92 -5.00 29.19
CA VAL A 182 9.78 -6.19 29.24
C VAL A 182 11.16 -5.75 29.69
N PRO A 183 11.60 -6.06 30.92
CA PRO A 183 12.81 -5.48 31.51
C PRO A 183 14.07 -5.67 30.66
N ASP A 184 14.25 -6.84 30.07
CA ASP A 184 15.43 -7.15 29.24
C ASP A 184 15.48 -6.32 27.95
N GLU A 185 14.35 -6.20 27.26
CA GLU A 185 14.26 -5.38 26.04
C GLU A 185 14.31 -3.88 26.39
N ALA A 186 13.74 -3.47 27.53
CA ALA A 186 13.73 -2.08 27.99
C ALA A 186 15.14 -1.56 28.27
N ARG A 187 16.00 -2.35 28.91
CA ARG A 187 17.43 -2.00 29.11
C ARG A 187 18.15 -1.71 27.79
N VAL A 188 17.84 -2.46 26.73
CA VAL A 188 18.40 -2.21 25.39
C VAL A 188 17.89 -0.89 24.83
N VAL A 189 16.61 -0.58 25.01
CA VAL A 189 16.03 0.70 24.59
C VAL A 189 16.68 1.88 25.32
N GLU A 190 16.80 1.81 26.64
CA GLU A 190 17.49 2.83 27.45
C GLU A 190 18.91 3.07 26.94
N GLN A 191 19.64 1.98 26.67
CA GLN A 191 21.00 2.04 26.15
C GLN A 191 21.07 2.70 24.76
N ILE A 192 20.11 2.40 23.87
CA ILE A 192 19.99 3.02 22.55
C ILE A 192 19.79 4.54 22.69
N PHE A 193 18.86 4.96 23.55
CA PHE A 193 18.60 6.37 23.80
C PHE A 193 19.81 7.07 24.42
N ALA A 194 20.47 6.45 25.40
CA ALA A 194 21.67 6.98 26.04
C ALA A 194 22.84 7.19 25.04
N TRP A 195 23.08 6.23 24.14
CA TRP A 195 24.12 6.36 23.10
C TRP A 195 23.84 7.51 22.12
N VAL A 196 22.57 7.81 21.86
CA VAL A 196 22.21 8.96 21.02
C VAL A 196 22.35 10.23 21.84
N ALA A 197 21.60 10.36 22.95
CA ALA A 197 21.57 11.58 23.75
C ALA A 197 22.95 12.03 24.27
N ARG A 198 23.78 11.09 24.75
CA ARG A 198 25.08 11.40 25.38
C ARG A 198 26.24 11.35 24.39
N GLU A 199 26.33 10.29 23.59
CA GLU A 199 27.48 10.06 22.71
C GLU A 199 27.25 10.53 21.26
N ARG A 200 26.05 11.03 20.96
CA ARG A 200 25.64 11.50 19.63
C ARG A 200 25.86 10.46 18.53
N CYS A 201 25.69 9.18 18.86
CA CYS A 201 25.91 8.06 17.95
C CYS A 201 25.03 8.13 16.68
N SER A 202 25.60 7.76 15.54
CA SER A 202 24.84 7.62 14.29
C SER A 202 24.02 6.33 14.28
N MET A 203 22.93 6.27 13.50
CA MET A 203 22.10 5.06 13.39
C MET A 203 22.90 3.81 12.98
N ARG A 204 23.92 3.97 12.12
CA ARG A 204 24.80 2.88 11.71
C ARG A 204 25.73 2.42 12.82
N GLU A 205 26.15 3.35 13.67
CA GLU A 205 26.96 3.03 14.85
C GLU A 205 26.14 2.22 15.85
N LEU A 206 24.90 2.65 16.11
CA LEU A 206 23.98 1.92 16.98
C LEU A 206 23.78 0.47 16.49
N CYS A 207 23.52 0.26 15.19
CA CYS A 207 23.38 -1.08 14.64
C CYS A 207 24.62 -1.95 14.89
N ARG A 208 25.83 -1.40 14.64
CA ARG A 208 27.09 -2.12 14.88
C ARG A 208 27.30 -2.46 16.35
N ARG A 209 26.98 -1.54 17.27
CA ARG A 209 27.13 -1.77 18.71
C ARG A 209 26.16 -2.83 19.22
N LEU A 210 24.89 -2.76 18.80
CA LEU A 210 23.88 -3.76 19.14
C LEU A 210 24.27 -5.15 18.64
N GLU A 211 24.75 -5.25 17.40
CA GLU A 211 25.25 -6.50 16.81
C GLU A 211 26.45 -7.04 17.59
N LYS A 212 27.43 -6.19 17.91
CA LYS A 212 28.64 -6.57 18.66
C LYS A 212 28.32 -7.08 20.08
N GLN A 213 27.31 -6.49 20.72
CA GLN A 213 26.86 -6.89 22.06
C GLN A 213 25.88 -8.08 22.04
N GLY A 214 25.55 -8.61 20.86
CA GLY A 214 24.73 -9.82 20.72
C GLY A 214 23.23 -9.60 20.84
N PHE A 215 22.75 -8.35 20.96
CA PHE A 215 21.32 -8.07 21.09
C PHE A 215 20.54 -8.45 19.83
N ARG A 216 19.43 -9.16 20.02
CA ARG A 216 18.56 -9.63 18.93
C ARG A 216 17.36 -8.70 18.76
N THR A 217 16.86 -8.60 17.54
CA THR A 217 15.54 -8.01 17.29
C THR A 217 14.45 -8.93 17.84
N ARG A 218 13.23 -8.42 18.04
CA ARG A 218 12.07 -9.26 18.44
C ARG A 218 11.73 -10.39 17.48
N THR A 219 12.17 -10.30 16.22
CA THR A 219 12.05 -11.37 15.22
C THR A 219 13.22 -12.36 15.27
N GLY A 220 14.10 -12.27 16.26
CA GLY A 220 15.25 -13.16 16.45
C GLY A 220 16.46 -12.83 15.56
N ARG A 221 16.43 -11.75 14.78
CA ARG A 221 17.55 -11.40 13.89
C ARG A 221 18.70 -10.79 14.67
N SER A 222 19.92 -11.16 14.31
CA SER A 222 21.14 -10.57 14.84
C SER A 222 21.43 -9.19 14.27
N ALA A 223 21.09 -8.96 13.00
CA ALA A 223 21.34 -7.71 12.30
C ALA A 223 20.24 -6.67 12.56
N TRP A 224 20.62 -5.49 13.03
CA TRP A 224 19.70 -4.38 13.24
C TRP A 224 19.69 -3.46 12.03
N GLU A 225 18.49 -3.17 11.51
CA GLU A 225 18.35 -2.23 10.41
C GLU A 225 18.24 -0.78 10.92
N PRO A 226 18.90 0.20 10.26
CA PRO A 226 18.75 1.61 10.62
C PRO A 226 17.30 2.12 10.59
N ALA A 227 16.44 1.51 9.77
CA ALA A 227 15.03 1.85 9.71
C ALA A 227 14.28 1.45 11.00
N THR A 228 14.63 0.29 11.58
CA THR A 228 14.09 -0.18 12.86
C THR A 228 14.50 0.76 13.99
N ILE A 229 15.79 1.10 14.07
CA ILE A 229 16.30 2.05 15.08
C ILE A 229 15.64 3.44 14.92
N ALA A 230 15.49 3.92 13.68
CA ALA A 230 14.79 5.17 13.43
C ALA A 230 13.31 5.13 13.84
N GLY A 231 12.68 3.94 13.80
CA GLY A 231 11.34 3.72 14.35
C GLY A 231 11.31 3.77 15.88
N VAL A 232 12.32 3.18 16.53
CA VAL A 232 12.47 3.20 18.00
C VAL A 232 12.61 4.64 18.50
N LEU A 233 13.58 5.39 17.97
CA LEU A 233 13.89 6.75 18.44
C LEU A 233 12.80 7.80 18.18
N LYS A 234 11.82 7.50 17.30
CA LYS A 234 10.72 8.41 16.97
C LYS A 234 9.41 8.04 17.66
N ASN A 235 9.36 6.91 18.36
CA ASN A 235 8.11 6.42 18.92
C ASN A 235 7.85 7.04 20.31
N PRO A 236 6.81 7.87 20.46
CA PRO A 236 6.54 8.55 21.73
C PRO A 236 6.10 7.60 22.85
N ALA A 237 5.79 6.33 22.56
CA ALA A 237 5.51 5.33 23.59
C ALA A 237 6.66 5.21 24.62
N TYR A 238 7.91 5.38 24.19
CA TYR A 238 9.07 5.23 25.07
C TYR A 238 9.16 6.31 26.16
N CYS A 239 8.61 7.51 25.92
CA CYS A 239 8.47 8.56 26.93
C CYS A 239 7.07 8.59 27.56
N GLY A 240 6.36 7.46 27.50
CA GLY A 240 5.08 7.25 28.19
C GLY A 240 3.84 7.66 27.41
N ARG A 241 3.96 8.01 26.12
CA ARG A 241 2.85 8.57 25.32
C ARG A 241 2.65 7.79 24.03
N ALA A 242 1.95 6.66 24.07
CA ALA A 242 1.64 5.89 22.86
C ALA A 242 0.66 6.66 21.98
N ALA A 243 0.87 6.68 20.65
CA ALA A 243 0.05 7.50 19.75
C ALA A 243 -0.92 6.66 18.89
N PHE A 244 -2.21 6.99 18.95
CA PHE A 244 -3.26 6.50 18.07
C PHE A 244 -3.58 7.51 16.96
N GLY A 245 -4.02 7.01 15.81
CA GLY A 245 -4.44 7.87 14.70
C GLY A 245 -3.28 8.52 13.92
N LYS A 246 -2.07 7.96 13.97
CA LYS A 246 -0.86 8.52 13.31
C LYS A 246 -0.95 8.66 11.80
N THR A 247 -1.89 7.95 11.16
CA THR A 247 -1.98 7.86 9.71
C THR A 247 -3.42 7.90 9.20
N ARG A 248 -3.61 8.39 7.99
CA ARG A 248 -4.87 8.34 7.24
C ARG A 248 -4.66 7.66 5.89
N MET A 249 -5.67 6.95 5.40
CA MET A 249 -5.66 6.50 4.01
C MET A 249 -5.85 7.71 3.09
N GLY A 250 -5.12 7.75 1.99
CA GLY A 250 -5.29 8.74 0.94
C GLY A 250 -4.76 8.19 -0.37
N GLU A 251 -4.82 9.00 -1.41
CA GLU A 251 -4.44 8.59 -2.76
C GLU A 251 -2.97 8.19 -2.84
N ARG A 252 -2.72 7.13 -3.60
CA ARG A 252 -1.37 6.73 -3.95
C ARG A 252 -0.81 7.70 -4.96
N ARG A 253 0.26 8.39 -4.57
CA ARG A 253 1.04 9.18 -5.53
C ARG A 253 1.68 8.25 -6.59
N PRO A 254 1.64 8.64 -7.88
CA PRO A 254 2.38 7.94 -8.92
C PRO A 254 3.83 7.75 -8.52
N ARG A 255 4.39 6.58 -8.85
CA ARG A 255 5.79 6.30 -8.57
C ARG A 255 6.61 6.71 -9.76
N LEU A 256 7.68 7.47 -9.52
CA LEU A 256 8.64 7.87 -10.54
C LEU A 256 9.32 6.69 -11.24
N ARG A 257 9.26 5.49 -10.65
CA ARG A 257 9.82 4.28 -11.23
C ARG A 257 9.05 3.03 -10.84
N PRO A 258 9.09 1.99 -11.69
CA PRO A 258 8.58 0.66 -11.33
C PRO A 258 9.36 0.09 -10.15
N GLN A 259 8.66 -0.61 -9.25
CA GLN A 259 9.29 -1.35 -8.16
C GLN A 259 9.48 -2.81 -8.57
N ARG A 260 10.70 -3.34 -8.37
CA ARG A 260 11.01 -4.75 -8.60
C ARG A 260 9.95 -5.67 -7.98
N GLY A 261 9.40 -6.58 -8.77
CA GLY A 261 8.44 -7.59 -8.32
C GLY A 261 7.08 -7.02 -7.90
N ARG A 262 6.73 -5.79 -8.32
CA ARG A 262 5.40 -5.21 -8.11
C ARG A 262 4.73 -4.97 -9.46
N PRO A 263 3.40 -5.19 -9.56
CA PRO A 263 2.65 -4.86 -10.77
C PRO A 263 2.67 -3.34 -11.01
N GLU A 264 2.59 -2.94 -12.27
CA GLU A 264 2.52 -1.53 -12.70
C GLU A 264 1.25 -0.87 -12.13
N VAL A 265 0.11 -1.55 -12.26
CA VAL A 265 -1.13 -1.16 -11.61
C VAL A 265 -1.15 -1.70 -10.18
N PRO A 266 -1.21 -0.84 -9.15
CA PRO A 266 -1.25 -1.27 -7.77
C PRO A 266 -2.60 -1.89 -7.44
N ARG A 267 -2.59 -3.07 -6.80
CA ARG A 267 -3.81 -3.74 -6.29
C ARG A 267 -4.70 -2.89 -5.36
N ARG A 268 -4.15 -1.81 -4.80
CA ARG A 268 -4.87 -0.86 -3.95
C ARG A 268 -4.51 0.56 -4.38
N PRO A 269 -5.49 1.39 -4.77
CA PRO A 269 -5.25 2.78 -5.21
C PRO A 269 -4.95 3.71 -4.03
N ALA A 270 -5.21 3.28 -2.79
CA ALA A 270 -4.94 4.05 -1.59
C ALA A 270 -3.66 3.60 -0.87
N VAL A 271 -2.99 4.55 -0.22
CA VAL A 271 -1.86 4.33 0.70
C VAL A 271 -2.04 5.11 1.98
N SER A 272 -1.34 4.68 3.03
CA SER A 272 -1.36 5.35 4.32
C SER A 272 -0.40 6.54 4.31
N HIS A 273 -0.91 7.72 4.66
CA HIS A 273 -0.17 8.98 4.82
C HIS A 273 -0.11 9.36 6.30
N ALA A 274 1.00 9.94 6.73
CA ALA A 274 1.13 10.45 8.10
C ALA A 274 0.15 11.62 8.32
N ARG A 275 -0.46 11.67 9.51
CA ARG A 275 -1.23 12.83 9.98
C ARG A 275 -0.34 13.78 10.78
N PRO A 276 -0.64 15.08 10.78
CA PRO A 276 -0.05 16.04 11.72
C PRO A 276 -0.14 15.56 13.16
N ARG A 277 0.82 15.94 14.01
CA ARG A 277 0.96 15.40 15.37
C ARG A 277 -0.19 15.87 16.27
N GLU A 278 -0.74 17.03 15.98
CA GLU A 278 -1.86 17.68 16.67
C GLU A 278 -3.15 16.86 16.53
N GLU A 279 -3.25 16.03 15.49
CA GLU A 279 -4.39 15.15 15.25
C GLU A 279 -4.24 13.77 15.92
N TRP A 280 -3.10 13.50 16.59
CA TRP A 280 -2.84 12.24 17.26
C TRP A 280 -3.53 12.20 18.62
N ILE A 281 -3.96 11.01 19.02
CA ILE A 281 -4.47 10.77 20.38
C ILE A 281 -3.35 10.11 21.16
N GLU A 282 -2.83 10.80 22.16
CA GLU A 282 -1.81 10.27 23.06
C GLU A 282 -2.49 9.45 24.17
N VAL A 283 -1.97 8.24 24.35
CA VAL A 283 -2.43 7.23 25.29
C VAL A 283 -1.32 7.01 26.32
N PRO A 284 -1.56 7.27 27.61
CA PRO A 284 -0.57 7.03 28.66
C PRO A 284 -0.12 5.57 28.69
N VAL A 285 1.19 5.35 28.70
CA VAL A 285 1.81 4.02 28.85
C VAL A 285 3.01 4.12 29.78
N PRO A 286 3.49 3.00 30.38
CA PRO A 286 4.70 3.02 31.19
C PRO A 286 5.89 3.58 30.39
N ALA A 287 6.60 4.57 30.93
CA ALA A 287 7.77 5.15 30.27
C ALA A 287 9.01 4.27 30.50
N ILE A 288 9.85 4.15 29.47
CA ILE A 288 11.17 3.52 29.55
C ILE A 288 12.28 4.59 29.61
N VAL A 289 12.06 5.73 28.96
CA VAL A 289 13.02 6.84 28.95
C VAL A 289 12.36 8.11 29.48
N SER A 290 13.18 8.97 30.09
CA SER A 290 12.70 10.26 30.57
C SER A 290 12.29 11.18 29.40
N PRO A 291 11.33 12.10 29.61
CA PRO A 291 10.94 13.09 28.59
C PRO A 291 12.13 13.89 28.05
N GLU A 292 13.06 14.28 28.92
CA GLU A 292 14.23 15.09 28.59
C GLU A 292 15.19 14.33 27.67
N CYS A 293 15.41 13.04 27.95
CA CYS A 293 16.22 12.18 27.11
C CYS A 293 15.60 12.01 25.71
N PHE A 294 14.27 11.83 25.66
CA PHE A 294 13.54 11.70 24.40
C PHE A 294 13.61 12.98 23.55
N GLU A 295 13.49 14.14 24.19
CA GLU A 295 13.56 15.45 23.53
C GLU A 295 14.97 15.75 23.01
N ALA A 296 16.02 15.48 23.78
CA ALA A 296 17.40 15.62 23.35
C ALA A 296 17.72 14.76 22.10
N VAL A 297 17.20 13.52 22.06
CA VAL A 297 17.30 12.66 20.88
C VAL A 297 16.54 13.27 19.69
N ALA A 298 15.33 13.78 19.90
CA ALA A 298 14.53 14.38 18.84
C ALA A 298 15.22 15.61 18.24
N GLU A 299 15.82 16.47 19.08
CA GLU A 299 16.61 17.63 18.68
C GLU A 299 17.82 17.21 17.86
N GLN A 300 18.61 16.24 18.33
CA GLN A 300 19.75 15.74 17.57
C GLN A 300 19.32 15.15 16.21
N LEU A 301 18.20 14.42 16.14
CA LEU A 301 17.69 13.90 14.88
C LEU A 301 17.25 15.02 13.92
N HIS A 302 16.70 16.11 14.46
CA HIS A 302 16.35 17.31 13.71
C HIS A 302 17.60 18.00 13.15
N GLU A 303 18.58 18.26 14.01
CA GLU A 303 19.86 18.88 13.64
C GLU A 303 20.61 18.04 12.61
N ASN A 304 20.69 16.72 12.80
CA ASN A 304 21.30 15.80 11.83
C ASN A 304 20.62 15.90 10.46
N ARG A 305 19.29 16.07 10.44
CA ARG A 305 18.53 16.26 9.18
C ARG A 305 18.89 17.60 8.53
N GLN A 306 18.96 18.69 9.31
CA GLN A 306 19.36 20.00 8.81
C GLN A 306 20.79 19.98 8.25
N ARG A 307 21.76 19.47 9.02
CA ARG A 307 23.16 19.31 8.58
C ARG A 307 23.27 18.46 7.31
N CYS A 308 22.49 17.38 7.21
CA CYS A 308 22.44 16.57 5.99
C CYS A 308 21.87 17.32 4.79
N ARG A 309 20.94 18.26 4.99
CA ARG A 309 20.41 19.12 3.92
C ARG A 309 21.42 20.19 3.50
N ALA A 310 22.03 20.88 4.45
CA ALA A 310 23.07 21.88 4.16
C ALA A 310 24.28 21.27 3.44
N ARG A 311 24.71 20.06 3.81
CA ARG A 311 25.79 19.33 3.11
C ARG A 311 25.44 18.93 1.67
N ARG A 312 24.17 19.00 1.27
CA ARG A 312 23.73 18.71 -0.10
C ARG A 312 23.82 19.92 -1.02
N ASP A 313 24.39 21.05 -0.59
CA ASP A 313 24.69 22.17 -1.50
C ASP A 313 25.60 21.68 -2.64
N GLY A 314 25.01 21.65 -3.83
CA GLY A 314 25.54 21.07 -5.06
C GLY A 314 24.42 20.37 -5.84
N ALA A 315 24.49 20.42 -7.17
CA ALA A 315 23.59 19.63 -8.01
C ALA A 315 23.72 18.15 -7.62
N GLY A 316 22.63 17.56 -7.10
CA GLY A 316 22.55 16.12 -6.93
C GLY A 316 22.77 15.40 -8.26
N GLN A 317 23.03 14.10 -8.23
CA GLN A 317 23.07 13.33 -9.47
C GLN A 317 21.68 13.41 -10.15
N LEU A 318 21.62 13.88 -11.40
CA LEU A 318 20.37 14.29 -12.07
C LEU A 318 19.35 13.16 -12.16
N LEU A 319 19.83 11.93 -12.31
CA LEU A 319 19.01 10.74 -12.49
C LEU A 319 18.85 9.93 -11.19
N GLN A 320 19.21 10.52 -10.04
CA GLN A 320 19.04 9.90 -8.74
C GLN A 320 17.55 9.58 -8.49
N GLY A 321 17.24 8.29 -8.35
CA GLY A 321 15.87 7.83 -8.10
C GLY A 321 15.04 7.57 -9.36
N LEU A 322 15.60 7.80 -10.56
CA LEU A 322 14.96 7.48 -11.84
C LEU A 322 15.49 6.18 -12.47
N VAL A 323 16.80 5.93 -12.33
CA VAL A 323 17.46 4.80 -13.00
C VAL A 323 17.13 3.47 -12.32
N VAL A 324 16.75 2.47 -13.13
CA VAL A 324 16.50 1.08 -12.72
C VAL A 324 17.38 0.14 -13.56
N CYS A 325 17.97 -0.88 -12.93
CA CYS A 325 18.76 -1.89 -13.62
C CYS A 325 17.85 -2.89 -14.31
N GLN A 326 17.97 -3.04 -15.63
CA GLN A 326 17.18 -4.01 -16.41
C GLN A 326 17.47 -5.47 -16.01
N SER A 327 18.72 -5.83 -15.76
CA SER A 327 19.12 -7.21 -15.43
C SER A 327 18.47 -7.74 -14.14
N CYS A 328 18.27 -6.91 -13.13
CA CYS A 328 17.75 -7.37 -11.83
C CYS A 328 16.53 -6.60 -11.31
N GLY A 329 16.10 -5.52 -11.96
CA GLY A 329 14.98 -4.67 -11.55
C GLY A 329 15.25 -3.76 -10.35
N TYR A 330 16.44 -3.78 -9.75
CA TYR A 330 16.78 -2.89 -8.62
C TYR A 330 17.07 -1.46 -9.07
N ALA A 331 16.81 -0.49 -8.19
CA ALA A 331 17.21 0.90 -8.41
C ALA A 331 18.72 1.02 -8.59
N CYS A 332 19.14 2.02 -9.35
CA CYS A 332 20.50 2.52 -9.30
C CYS A 332 20.57 3.80 -8.45
N TYR A 333 21.71 4.02 -7.80
CA TYR A 333 22.00 5.24 -7.06
C TYR A 333 23.32 5.83 -7.54
N GLY A 334 23.39 7.15 -7.56
CA GLY A 334 24.61 7.90 -7.86
C GLY A 334 25.61 7.78 -6.73
N GLN A 335 26.83 7.45 -7.07
CA GLN A 335 27.98 7.43 -6.19
C GLN A 335 29.07 8.29 -6.81
N SER A 336 29.29 9.49 -6.28
CA SER A 336 30.43 10.34 -6.64
C SER A 336 31.55 10.17 -5.62
N SER A 337 32.79 10.07 -6.12
CA SER A 337 33.96 10.19 -5.27
C SER A 337 34.48 11.62 -5.35
N ARG A 338 34.35 12.38 -4.26
CA ARG A 338 35.14 13.60 -4.07
C ARG A 338 36.54 13.16 -3.61
N ARG A 339 37.32 12.52 -4.49
CA ARG A 339 38.74 12.30 -4.17
C ARG A 339 39.44 13.65 -4.27
N VAL A 340 39.92 14.18 -3.15
CA VAL A 340 40.94 15.21 -3.19
C VAL A 340 42.21 14.53 -3.70
N ALA A 341 42.69 14.88 -4.89
CA ALA A 341 44.00 14.43 -5.33
C ALA A 341 45.04 15.12 -4.45
N ARG A 342 45.61 14.39 -3.49
CA ARG A 342 46.85 14.82 -2.83
C ARG A 342 47.99 14.57 -3.80
N THR A 343 48.42 15.59 -4.53
CA THR A 343 49.71 15.58 -5.22
C THR A 343 50.84 15.85 -4.22
N SER A 344 52.04 15.31 -4.49
CA SER A 344 53.26 15.53 -3.71
C SER A 344 53.71 16.99 -3.67
N SER A 345 53.26 17.81 -4.63
CA SER A 345 53.36 19.26 -4.56
C SER A 345 52.13 19.84 -3.87
N ARG A 346 52.34 20.79 -2.93
CA ARG A 346 51.33 21.52 -2.12
C ARG A 346 50.22 22.26 -2.92
N ARG A 347 50.04 22.02 -4.22
CA ARG A 347 48.91 22.54 -5.01
C ARG A 347 47.76 21.55 -4.99
N VAL A 348 46.71 21.86 -4.25
CA VAL A 348 45.43 21.14 -4.28
C VAL A 348 44.77 21.41 -5.64
N ARG A 349 44.98 20.53 -6.64
CA ARG A 349 44.06 20.45 -7.78
C ARG A 349 42.84 19.65 -7.34
N LEU A 350 41.67 20.27 -7.36
CA LEU A 350 40.38 19.56 -7.29
C LEU A 350 40.39 18.49 -8.39
N ALA A 351 40.48 17.21 -8.02
CA ALA A 351 40.28 16.15 -8.99
C ALA A 351 38.85 16.27 -9.51
N ARG A 352 38.65 16.16 -10.83
CA ARG A 352 37.29 16.12 -11.39
C ARG A 352 36.52 15.01 -10.66
N PRO A 353 35.34 15.32 -10.10
CA PRO A 353 34.57 14.36 -9.31
C PRO A 353 34.09 13.23 -10.22
N TYR A 354 34.80 12.11 -10.19
CA TYR A 354 34.39 10.93 -10.93
C TYR A 354 33.30 10.19 -10.18
N GLY A 355 32.18 9.93 -10.85
CA GLY A 355 31.00 9.29 -10.28
C GLY A 355 30.35 8.27 -11.20
N TYR A 356 29.53 7.40 -10.61
CA TYR A 356 28.83 6.34 -11.31
C TYR A 356 27.41 6.16 -10.78
N TYR A 357 26.52 5.69 -11.64
CA TYR A 357 25.29 5.04 -11.22
C TYR A 357 25.55 3.56 -10.97
N ARG A 358 25.29 3.12 -9.74
CA ARG A 358 25.49 1.74 -9.29
C ARG A 358 24.16 1.10 -8.90
N CYS A 359 23.93 -0.12 -9.37
CA CYS A 359 22.78 -0.92 -8.99
C CYS A 359 22.83 -1.34 -7.50
N ILE A 360 21.73 -1.18 -6.76
CA ILE A 360 21.60 -1.63 -5.36
C ILE A 360 21.82 -3.15 -5.23
N GLY A 361 21.48 -3.95 -6.25
CA GLY A 361 21.71 -5.40 -6.25
C GLY A 361 23.19 -5.81 -6.11
N LYS A 362 24.14 -4.87 -6.28
CA LYS A 362 25.58 -5.07 -6.04
C LYS A 362 26.00 -4.90 -4.58
N ASP A 363 25.13 -4.43 -3.70
CA ASP A 363 25.47 -4.17 -2.30
C ASP A 363 25.33 -5.42 -1.44
N ARG A 364 26.46 -6.10 -1.21
CA ARG A 364 26.55 -7.30 -0.35
C ARG A 364 25.90 -7.10 1.02
N ARG A 365 26.09 -5.93 1.63
CA ARG A 365 25.56 -5.60 2.96
C ARG A 365 24.03 -5.62 3.03
N ARG A 366 23.34 -5.49 1.89
CA ARG A 366 21.87 -5.47 1.82
C ARG A 366 21.27 -6.83 1.47
N ASN A 367 22.11 -7.78 1.08
CA ASN A 367 21.71 -9.05 0.48
C ASN A 367 22.48 -10.20 1.15
N ASP A 368 22.49 -10.23 2.49
CA ASP A 368 23.09 -11.31 3.29
C ASP A 368 24.53 -11.69 2.91
N GLY A 369 25.34 -10.67 2.57
CA GLY A 369 26.74 -10.85 2.18
C GLY A 369 26.95 -11.20 0.71
N GLN A 370 25.90 -11.51 -0.06
CA GLN A 370 25.98 -11.93 -1.45
C GLN A 370 25.66 -10.80 -2.43
N ARG A 371 26.15 -10.89 -3.67
CA ARG A 371 25.74 -9.96 -4.75
C ARG A 371 24.67 -10.63 -5.58
N ILE A 372 23.55 -9.93 -5.79
CA ILE A 372 22.44 -10.40 -6.62
C ILE A 372 22.63 -9.95 -8.08
N CYS A 373 23.35 -8.85 -8.30
CA CYS A 373 23.53 -8.25 -9.63
C CYS A 373 25.01 -8.05 -9.94
N HIS A 374 25.39 -8.37 -11.18
CA HIS A 374 26.75 -8.18 -11.71
C HIS A 374 26.85 -7.03 -12.71
N ASN A 375 25.72 -6.44 -13.12
CA ASN A 375 25.64 -5.39 -14.13
C ASN A 375 26.65 -4.24 -13.88
N PRO A 376 27.49 -3.85 -14.85
CA PRO A 376 28.48 -2.79 -14.69
C PRO A 376 27.89 -1.48 -14.14
N SER A 377 28.70 -0.75 -13.38
CA SER A 377 28.32 0.60 -12.97
C SER A 377 28.48 1.54 -14.15
N VAL A 378 27.50 2.41 -14.39
CA VAL A 378 27.50 3.31 -15.54
C VAL A 378 28.15 4.64 -15.14
N PRO A 379 29.09 5.20 -15.93
CA PRO A 379 29.66 6.52 -15.64
C PRO A 379 28.57 7.59 -15.56
N LEU A 380 28.64 8.43 -14.53
CA LEU A 380 27.63 9.44 -14.24
C LEU A 380 27.47 10.43 -15.41
N GLU A 381 28.57 11.02 -15.86
CA GLU A 381 28.57 12.02 -16.94
C GLU A 381 28.00 11.46 -18.24
N ALA A 382 28.39 10.23 -18.60
CA ALA A 382 27.92 9.60 -19.84
C ALA A 382 26.41 9.34 -19.81
N LEU A 383 25.88 8.83 -18.69
CA LEU A 383 24.45 8.56 -18.57
C LEU A 383 23.63 9.85 -18.52
N GLU A 384 24.10 10.85 -17.77
CA GLU A 384 23.41 12.14 -17.65
C GLU A 384 23.41 12.91 -18.97
N ALA A 385 24.53 12.91 -19.71
CA ALA A 385 24.61 13.55 -21.02
C ALA A 385 23.66 12.89 -22.03
N ALA A 386 23.59 11.55 -22.05
CA ALA A 386 22.67 10.82 -22.92
C ALA A 386 21.20 11.19 -22.62
N VAL A 387 20.79 11.14 -21.35
CA VAL A 387 19.42 11.52 -20.96
C VAL A 387 19.14 12.98 -21.26
N TRP A 388 20.09 13.88 -21.00
CA TRP A 388 19.91 15.30 -21.28
C TRP A 388 19.73 15.56 -22.78
N GLN A 389 20.47 14.85 -23.63
CA GLN A 389 20.31 14.93 -25.07
C GLN A 389 18.92 14.45 -25.51
N ASP A 390 18.43 13.34 -24.96
CA ASP A 390 17.08 12.84 -25.25
C ASP A 390 16.00 13.84 -24.80
N VAL A 391 16.16 14.46 -23.64
CA VAL A 391 15.24 15.50 -23.15
C VAL A 391 15.27 16.72 -24.09
N ARG A 392 16.44 17.17 -24.51
CA ARG A 392 16.56 18.28 -25.48
C ARG A 392 15.90 17.95 -26.81
N ALA A 393 16.10 16.74 -27.33
CA ALA A 393 15.49 16.29 -28.57
C ALA A 393 13.96 16.22 -28.46
N LEU A 394 13.44 15.74 -27.33
CA LEU A 394 12.00 15.72 -27.04
C LEU A 394 11.41 17.13 -27.02
N LEU A 395 12.07 18.07 -26.35
CA LEU A 395 11.61 19.46 -26.21
C LEU A 395 11.76 20.28 -27.50
N ALA A 396 12.65 19.86 -28.41
CA ALA A 396 12.83 20.48 -29.71
C ALA A 396 11.71 20.16 -30.72
N ASP A 397 10.77 19.27 -30.36
CA ASP A 397 9.59 18.91 -31.14
C ASP A 397 8.30 19.43 -30.44
N PRO A 398 7.86 20.67 -30.74
CA PRO A 398 6.68 21.26 -30.10
C PRO A 398 5.40 20.47 -30.35
N ALA A 399 5.26 19.82 -31.52
CA ALA A 399 4.08 19.05 -31.86
C ALA A 399 3.93 17.83 -30.95
N ARG A 400 5.04 17.16 -30.62
CA ARG A 400 5.04 16.03 -29.68
C ARG A 400 4.70 16.44 -28.25
N VAL A 401 5.19 17.60 -27.80
CA VAL A 401 4.84 18.16 -26.47
C VAL A 401 3.36 18.53 -26.43
N GLN A 402 2.84 19.17 -27.48
CA GLN A 402 1.44 19.56 -27.59
C GLN A 402 0.51 18.34 -27.63
N ALA A 403 0.85 17.29 -28.39
CA ALA A 403 0.08 16.05 -28.44
C ALA A 403 0.02 15.35 -27.06
N GLU A 404 1.14 15.29 -26.34
CA GLU A 404 1.17 14.72 -24.99
C GLU A 404 0.38 15.57 -23.98
N TYR A 405 0.42 16.90 -24.11
CA TYR A 405 -0.38 17.81 -23.29
C TYR A 405 -1.89 17.63 -23.55
N GLN A 406 -2.29 17.56 -24.81
CA GLN A 406 -3.68 17.30 -25.23
C GLN A 406 -4.18 15.93 -24.76
N ARG A 407 -3.33 14.89 -24.87
CA ARG A 407 -3.64 13.55 -24.34
C ARG A 407 -3.97 13.59 -22.84
N ARG A 408 -3.17 14.31 -22.04
CA ARG A 408 -3.39 14.41 -20.59
C ARG A 408 -4.65 15.20 -20.23
N LEU A 409 -4.94 16.28 -20.97
CA LEU A 409 -6.19 17.02 -20.81
C LEU A 409 -7.42 16.15 -21.13
N ALA A 410 -7.31 15.25 -22.11
CA ALA A 410 -8.37 14.30 -22.44
C ALA A 410 -8.49 13.16 -21.40
N GLU A 411 -7.39 12.74 -20.78
CA GLU A 411 -7.35 11.66 -19.78
C GLU A 411 -7.79 12.08 -18.36
N ASP A 412 -7.70 13.37 -18.00
CA ASP A 412 -8.23 13.87 -16.72
C ASP A 412 -9.77 13.71 -16.59
N GLY A 413 -10.46 13.28 -17.65
CA GLY A 413 -11.89 12.90 -17.65
C GLY A 413 -12.21 11.40 -17.48
N GLN A 414 -11.25 10.48 -17.67
CA GLN A 414 -11.50 9.03 -17.54
C GLN A 414 -10.21 8.27 -17.16
N PRO A 415 -10.21 7.47 -16.07
CA PRO A 415 -9.02 6.70 -15.67
C PRO A 415 -8.80 5.53 -16.64
N SER A 416 -8.05 5.74 -17.72
CA SER A 416 -7.75 4.69 -18.69
C SER A 416 -6.44 3.95 -18.37
N GLN A 417 -6.48 2.62 -18.51
CA GLN A 417 -5.43 1.68 -18.12
C GLN A 417 -4.43 1.34 -19.24
N GLN A 418 -4.38 2.03 -20.39
CA GLN A 418 -3.62 1.49 -21.53
C GLN A 418 -2.82 2.50 -22.36
N ALA A 419 -1.67 1.98 -22.81
CA ALA A 419 -0.74 2.45 -23.85
C ALA A 419 0.24 3.58 -23.49
N ARG A 420 1.43 3.20 -23.00
CA ARG A 420 2.64 4.04 -23.12
C ARG A 420 3.27 3.80 -24.49
N PRO A 421 3.73 4.85 -25.20
CA PRO A 421 4.48 4.67 -26.45
C PRO A 421 5.77 3.89 -26.17
N GLN A 422 6.03 2.87 -26.98
CA GLN A 422 7.32 2.19 -26.98
C GLN A 422 8.40 3.17 -27.44
N LEU A 423 9.13 3.78 -26.50
CA LEU A 423 10.44 4.30 -26.80
C LEU A 423 11.34 3.09 -27.12
N SER A 424 11.76 3.00 -28.37
CA SER A 424 12.71 1.99 -28.81
C SER A 424 13.95 2.06 -27.92
N ALA A 425 14.34 0.91 -27.36
CA ALA A 425 15.60 0.79 -26.66
C ALA A 425 16.71 1.02 -27.69
N ARG A 426 17.27 2.24 -27.74
CA ARG A 426 18.55 2.44 -28.41
C ARG A 426 19.63 1.93 -27.46
N PRO A 427 20.43 0.93 -27.83
CA PRO A 427 21.60 0.58 -27.05
C PRO A 427 22.44 1.85 -26.91
N LEU A 428 22.82 2.21 -25.68
CA LEU A 428 23.89 3.19 -25.48
C LEU A 428 25.10 2.61 -26.21
N GLY A 429 25.47 3.23 -27.33
CA GLY A 429 26.62 2.81 -28.14
C GLY A 429 27.79 2.53 -27.21
N HIS A 430 28.48 1.41 -27.46
CA HIS A 430 29.53 0.81 -26.64
C HIS A 430 30.30 1.85 -25.81
N VAL A 431 29.88 2.11 -24.57
CA VAL A 431 30.66 2.96 -23.65
C VAL A 431 31.80 2.07 -23.17
N SER A 432 32.90 2.10 -23.91
CA SER A 432 34.11 1.36 -23.62
C SER A 432 34.44 1.50 -22.14
N SER A 433 34.48 0.37 -21.43
CA SER A 433 35.08 0.30 -20.10
C SER A 433 36.43 0.98 -20.18
N CYS A 434 36.66 1.98 -19.32
CA CYS A 434 37.92 2.70 -19.21
C CYS A 434 39.09 1.68 -19.27
N PRO A 435 40.02 1.80 -20.24
CA PRO A 435 41.12 0.85 -20.35
C PRO A 435 41.89 0.85 -19.04
N ARG A 436 42.19 -0.36 -18.52
CA ARG A 436 43.17 -0.51 -17.44
C ARG A 436 44.43 0.22 -17.92
N ARG A 437 44.86 1.24 -17.18
CA ARG A 437 46.11 1.98 -17.43
C ARG A 437 47.26 0.99 -17.64
N SER A 438 47.64 0.73 -18.90
CA SER A 438 49.03 0.46 -19.23
C SER A 438 49.75 1.82 -19.24
N ARG A 439 50.93 1.85 -18.62
CA ARG A 439 51.73 3.06 -18.44
C ARG A 439 52.34 3.46 -19.79
N SER A 440 51.73 4.37 -20.53
CA SER A 440 52.44 5.13 -21.58
C SER A 440 51.70 6.41 -22.00
N ARG A 441 52.30 7.54 -21.59
CA ARG A 441 52.20 8.95 -22.03
C ARG A 441 50.82 9.63 -22.20
N PRO A 442 50.64 10.91 -21.76
CA PRO A 442 49.38 11.64 -21.91
C PRO A 442 49.18 12.15 -23.34
N TRP A 443 47.96 12.01 -23.86
CA TRP A 443 47.47 12.74 -25.03
C TRP A 443 47.25 14.21 -24.66
N ASP A 444 47.83 15.11 -25.46
CA ASP A 444 47.64 16.56 -25.39
C ASP A 444 46.50 16.95 -26.34
N VAL A 445 45.39 17.45 -25.78
CA VAL A 445 44.28 18.02 -26.54
C VAL A 445 44.11 19.46 -26.08
N SER A 446 45.13 20.27 -26.35
CA SER A 446 45.08 21.72 -26.24
C SER A 446 45.20 22.34 -27.63
N ARG A 447 44.12 22.28 -28.42
CA ARG A 447 43.89 23.16 -29.58
C ARG A 447 42.41 23.11 -29.96
N GLN A 448 41.86 24.29 -30.25
CA GLN A 448 40.49 24.58 -30.65
C GLN A 448 39.49 24.72 -29.48
N PHE A 449 39.47 25.90 -28.87
CA PHE A 449 38.39 26.87 -29.05
C PHE A 449 38.74 28.12 -28.24
N SER A 450 39.39 29.05 -28.91
CA SER A 450 39.52 30.44 -28.50
C SER A 450 38.90 31.27 -29.60
N ASP A 451 37.68 31.77 -29.42
CA ASP A 451 37.46 33.18 -29.67
C ASP A 451 36.23 33.73 -28.95
N ARG A 452 36.34 34.99 -28.58
CA ARG A 452 35.38 35.78 -27.80
C ARG A 452 34.37 36.46 -28.71
N ARG A 453 33.30 36.94 -28.04
CA ARG A 453 32.62 38.24 -28.20
C ARG A 453 31.30 38.30 -28.99
N LEU A 454 30.35 38.88 -28.26
CA LEU A 454 29.30 39.83 -28.64
C LEU A 454 28.03 39.27 -29.28
N GLY A 455 26.92 39.60 -28.62
CA GLY A 455 25.58 39.26 -29.02
C GLY A 455 25.14 39.99 -30.28
N GLN A 456 24.26 39.33 -31.01
CA GLN A 456 23.25 39.93 -31.87
C GLN A 456 22.10 38.92 -32.01
N LYS A 457 20.88 39.45 -32.06
CA LYS A 457 19.65 38.74 -32.45
C LYS A 457 19.90 37.99 -33.76
N PHE A 458 19.46 36.74 -33.84
CA PHE A 458 19.31 36.05 -35.12
C PHE A 458 17.84 35.71 -35.32
N GLU A 459 17.25 36.42 -36.30
CA GLU A 459 16.00 36.06 -36.97
C GLU A 459 16.21 34.77 -37.79
N TRP A 460 15.15 33.96 -37.88
CA TRP A 460 15.13 32.74 -38.69
C TRP A 460 14.89 33.08 -40.17
N PRO A 461 15.61 32.46 -41.12
CA PRO A 461 15.14 32.32 -42.49
C PRO A 461 14.56 30.92 -42.75
N ASP A 462 13.48 30.92 -43.53
CA ASP A 462 12.72 29.78 -44.00
C ASP A 462 13.46 28.83 -44.95
N LEU A 463 13.04 27.56 -44.86
CA LEU A 463 12.80 26.54 -45.90
C LEU A 463 13.59 26.59 -47.22
N ASN A 464 14.42 25.56 -47.43
CA ASN A 464 14.39 24.60 -48.56
C ASN A 464 15.82 24.11 -48.89
N GLY A 465 15.99 22.79 -49.04
CA GLY A 465 17.23 22.25 -49.57
C GLY A 465 17.43 20.78 -49.27
N GLN A 466 16.86 19.92 -50.10
CA GLN A 466 17.22 18.51 -50.23
C GLN A 466 18.73 18.37 -50.47
N THR A 467 19.38 17.36 -49.88
CA THR A 467 20.43 16.59 -50.58
C THR A 467 20.76 15.29 -49.85
N TRP A 468 20.84 14.24 -50.66
CA TRP A 468 21.19 12.85 -50.37
C TRP A 468 22.71 12.68 -50.18
N PHE A 469 23.16 11.71 -49.36
CA PHE A 469 24.37 10.86 -49.60
C PHE A 469 24.39 9.70 -48.58
N ARG A 470 24.00 8.48 -48.96
CA ARG A 470 24.82 7.35 -49.47
C ARG A 470 25.50 6.51 -48.37
N GLN A 471 24.85 5.40 -48.02
CA GLN A 471 25.44 4.25 -47.34
C GLN A 471 26.65 3.71 -48.12
N ARG A 472 27.75 3.43 -47.43
CA ARG A 472 28.69 2.38 -47.81
C ARG A 472 28.70 1.34 -46.71
N ASN A 473 28.25 0.14 -47.07
CA ASN A 473 28.57 -1.08 -46.37
C ASN A 473 30.07 -1.36 -46.52
N SER A 474 30.73 -1.66 -45.42
CA SER A 474 31.91 -2.53 -45.42
C SER A 474 31.73 -3.53 -44.29
N SER A 475 31.53 -4.76 -44.73
CA SER A 475 31.58 -6.00 -43.97
C SER A 475 32.96 -6.18 -43.36
N GLU A 476 33.02 -6.57 -42.09
CA GLU A 476 33.96 -7.58 -41.58
C GLU A 476 33.59 -7.95 -40.15
N GLY A 477 33.46 -9.25 -39.90
CA GLY A 477 32.97 -9.81 -38.65
C GLY A 477 34.01 -9.79 -37.54
N THR A 478 33.55 -9.80 -36.29
CA THR A 478 34.08 -10.65 -35.21
C THR A 478 33.31 -10.42 -33.89
N HIS A 479 32.91 -11.53 -33.27
CA HIS A 479 32.48 -11.69 -31.88
C HIS A 479 31.33 -10.82 -31.32
N THR A 480 30.14 -11.41 -31.31
CA THR A 480 28.99 -11.00 -30.48
C THR A 480 29.35 -11.01 -28.98
N ARG A 481 29.53 -9.82 -28.40
CA ARG A 481 29.43 -9.56 -26.95
C ARG A 481 27.98 -9.21 -26.59
N PRO A 482 27.49 -9.50 -25.37
CA PRO A 482 26.09 -9.26 -25.02
C PRO A 482 25.78 -7.76 -25.06
N ASN A 483 24.81 -7.39 -25.89
CA ASN A 483 24.30 -6.03 -26.01
C ASN A 483 23.77 -5.54 -24.66
N CYS A 484 24.30 -4.40 -24.20
CA CYS A 484 23.69 -3.64 -23.12
C CYS A 484 22.48 -2.87 -23.69
N GLU A 485 21.31 -3.49 -23.67
CA GLU A 485 20.06 -2.75 -23.86
C GLU A 485 19.74 -1.96 -22.59
N PHE A 486 19.44 -0.67 -22.77
CA PHE A 486 18.85 0.17 -21.75
C PHE A 486 17.53 0.70 -22.31
N ARG A 487 16.42 0.42 -21.64
CA ARG A 487 15.14 1.09 -21.91
C ARG A 487 15.07 2.38 -21.10
N PHE A 488 15.05 3.50 -21.79
CA PHE A 488 14.70 4.79 -21.20
C PHE A 488 13.17 4.89 -21.09
N TRP A 489 12.71 5.30 -19.91
CA TRP A 489 11.31 5.64 -19.67
C TRP A 489 11.22 7.16 -19.61
N SER A 490 10.57 7.78 -20.60
CA SER A 490 10.23 9.20 -20.55
C SER A 490 9.15 9.45 -19.49
N ALA A 491 9.22 10.64 -18.91
CA ALA A 491 8.25 11.16 -17.97
C ALA A 491 6.88 11.37 -18.66
N GLY A 492 6.00 10.38 -18.52
CA GLY A 492 4.55 10.59 -18.46
C GLY A 492 4.20 10.88 -17.00
N THR A 493 3.59 12.03 -16.69
CA THR A 493 3.21 12.45 -15.32
C THR A 493 2.40 11.40 -14.58
#